data_AF-A0A1L9BIN6-F1
#
_entry.id   AF-A0A1L9BIN6-F1
#
_cell.length_a   1.000
_cell.length_b   1.000
_cell.length_c   1.000
_cell.angle_alpha   90.00
_cell.angle_beta   90.00
_cell.angle_gamma   90.00
#
_symmetry.space_group_name_H-M   'P 1'
#
loop_
_entity.id
_entity.type
_entity.pdbx_description
1 polymer ?
#
loop_
_entity_poly.entity_id
_entity_poly.type
_entity_poly.pdbx_seq_one_letter_code
_entity_poly.pdbx_strand_id
1 'polypeptide(L)'
;MQGARRAAALATLLAKAMEWAALNEACYGEIFNITNGDVFRWSQVFPRLAHAFWIRCVEPQTFSLTEAMRDKHAVWEGLVRGHGLVPHSLQALANWAFGDFIFNVESDAFFDVNKARRFGFHEMHLDSVEETVKLMDRLMTLELLPA
;
A
#
# COMPACT_ATOMS: atom_id res chain seq x y z
N MET A 1 14.89 -8.46 4.09
CA MET A 1 13.40 -8.48 4.06
C MET A 1 12.70 -9.16 5.24
N GLN A 2 13.20 -10.25 5.84
CA GLN A 2 12.40 -11.07 6.78
C GLN A 2 12.16 -10.47 8.18
N GLY A 3 12.99 -9.50 8.61
CA GLY A 3 13.04 -9.07 10.01
C GLY A 3 12.60 -7.64 10.30
N ALA A 4 12.23 -6.84 9.30
CA ALA A 4 11.93 -5.42 9.49
C ALA A 4 10.43 -5.18 9.68
N ARG A 5 10.07 -4.31 10.64
CA ARG A 5 8.69 -3.90 10.94
C ARG A 5 8.30 -2.68 10.11
N ARG A 6 7.07 -2.67 9.62
CA ARG A 6 6.52 -1.62 8.74
C ARG A 6 5.22 -1.09 9.33
N ALA A 7 4.99 0.20 9.15
CA ALA A 7 3.68 0.82 9.22
C ALA A 7 3.36 1.44 7.85
N ALA A 8 2.09 1.42 7.46
CA ALA A 8 1.59 2.07 6.26
C ALA A 8 0.51 3.10 6.63
N ALA A 9 0.14 3.95 5.68
CA ALA A 9 -0.98 4.88 5.82
C ALA A 9 -1.79 4.87 4.53
N LEU A 10 -3.10 4.58 4.63
CA LEU A 10 -4.01 4.66 3.51
C LEU A 10 -4.37 6.11 3.20
N ALA A 11 -4.55 6.42 1.92
CA ALA A 11 -4.92 7.76 1.47
C ALA A 11 -6.25 8.24 2.07
N THR A 12 -7.22 7.34 2.24
CA THR A 12 -8.53 7.65 2.85
C THR A 12 -8.39 8.01 4.34
N LEU A 13 -7.55 7.28 5.07
CA LEU A 13 -7.26 7.57 6.47
C LEU A 13 -6.50 8.89 6.61
N LEU A 14 -5.55 9.14 5.71
CA LEU A 14 -4.82 10.41 5.68
C LEU A 14 -5.76 11.59 5.40
N ALA A 15 -6.72 11.45 4.49
CA ALA A 15 -7.73 12.47 4.24
C ALA A 15 -8.56 12.77 5.50
N LYS A 16 -9.02 11.74 6.22
CA LYS A 16 -9.70 11.90 7.51
C LYS A 16 -8.83 12.60 8.55
N ALA A 17 -7.53 12.29 8.60
CA ALA A 17 -6.60 12.95 9.51
C ALA A 17 -6.40 14.43 9.14
N MET A 18 -6.33 14.76 7.85
CA MET A 18 -6.23 16.14 7.39
C MET A 18 -7.48 16.95 7.75
N GLU A 19 -8.68 16.39 7.54
CA GLU A 19 -9.94 17.00 7.93
C GLU A 19 -10.02 17.19 9.45
N TRP A 20 -9.70 16.15 10.23
CA TRP A 20 -9.64 16.22 11.69
C TRP A 20 -8.69 17.34 12.18
N ALA A 21 -7.48 17.40 11.64
CA ALA A 21 -6.50 18.42 12.05
C ALA A 21 -6.93 19.84 11.63
N ALA A 22 -7.64 19.98 10.50
CA ALA A 22 -8.13 21.27 10.04
C ALA A 22 -9.33 21.78 10.85
N LEU A 23 -10.17 20.88 11.36
CA LEU A 23 -11.40 21.24 12.08
C LEU A 23 -11.23 21.27 13.62
N ASN A 24 -10.10 20.77 14.14
CA ASN A 24 -9.81 20.77 15.56
C ASN A 24 -8.82 21.89 15.92
N GLU A 25 -9.27 22.95 16.57
CA GLU A 25 -8.43 24.08 16.97
C GLU A 25 -7.23 23.66 17.83
N ALA A 26 -7.36 22.59 18.63
CA ALA A 26 -6.26 22.07 19.44
C ALA A 26 -5.10 21.52 18.59
N CYS A 27 -5.34 21.17 17.31
CA CYS A 27 -4.32 20.71 16.39
C CYS A 27 -3.49 21.85 15.75
N TYR A 28 -3.83 23.11 15.99
CA TYR A 28 -3.09 24.23 15.39
C TYR A 28 -1.62 24.25 15.84
N GLY A 29 -0.70 24.32 14.88
CA GLY A 29 0.74 24.34 15.14
C GLY A 29 1.34 22.98 15.53
N GLU A 30 0.56 21.91 15.48
CA GLU A 30 1.00 20.57 15.89
C GLU A 30 1.41 19.70 14.70
N ILE A 31 2.40 18.83 14.94
CA ILE A 31 2.83 17.79 13.99
C ILE A 31 2.38 16.42 14.50
N PHE A 32 1.80 15.60 13.62
CA PHE A 32 1.29 14.26 13.93
C PHE A 32 1.80 13.21 12.94
N ASN A 33 2.17 12.04 13.45
CA ASN A 33 2.33 10.84 12.63
C ASN A 33 0.98 10.18 12.42
N ILE A 34 0.68 9.78 11.18
CA ILE A 34 -0.54 9.06 10.82
C ILE A 34 -0.14 7.74 10.18
N THR A 35 -0.66 6.64 10.71
CA THR A 35 -0.51 5.28 10.15
C THR A 35 -1.86 4.57 10.24
N ASN A 36 -1.98 3.41 9.59
CA ASN A 36 -3.15 2.54 9.68
C ASN A 36 -3.44 2.10 11.13
N GLY A 37 -2.42 2.13 11.99
CA GLY A 37 -2.50 1.76 13.41
C GLY A 37 -1.90 0.39 13.73
N ASP A 38 -1.77 -0.47 12.73
CA ASP A 38 -1.09 -1.75 12.81
C ASP A 38 0.40 -1.66 12.43
N VAL A 39 1.13 -2.73 12.71
CA VAL A 39 2.54 -2.91 12.34
C VAL A 39 2.69 -4.32 11.77
N PHE A 40 3.39 -4.45 10.65
CA PHE A 40 3.50 -5.72 9.95
C PHE A 40 4.90 -6.03 9.43
N ARG A 41 5.10 -7.26 8.98
CA ARG A 41 6.26 -7.68 8.19
C ARG A 41 5.80 -8.11 6.81
N TRP A 42 6.60 -7.83 5.78
CA TRP A 42 6.31 -8.30 4.42
C TRP A 42 6.14 -9.82 4.34
N SER A 43 6.94 -10.59 5.09
CA SER A 43 6.83 -12.05 5.17
C SER A 43 5.49 -12.55 5.73
N GLN A 44 4.76 -11.73 6.50
CA GLN A 44 3.44 -12.05 7.02
C GLN A 44 2.31 -11.56 6.09
N VAL A 45 2.53 -10.41 5.44
CA VAL A 45 1.55 -9.77 4.56
C VAL A 45 1.47 -10.44 3.20
N PHE A 46 2.59 -10.75 2.56
CA PHE A 46 2.62 -11.33 1.21
C PHE A 46 1.81 -12.62 1.08
N PRO A 47 1.93 -13.61 1.99
CA PRO A 47 1.11 -14.82 1.91
C PRO A 47 -0.39 -14.55 2.01
N ARG A 48 -0.81 -13.58 2.85
CA ARG A 48 -2.22 -13.19 2.98
C ARG A 48 -2.74 -12.52 1.71
N LEU A 49 -1.95 -11.62 1.12
CA LEU A 49 -2.29 -10.98 -0.16
C LEU A 49 -2.35 -12.01 -1.29
N ALA A 50 -1.35 -12.89 -1.39
CA ALA A 50 -1.32 -13.95 -2.40
C ALA A 50 -2.56 -14.85 -2.30
N HIS A 51 -2.95 -15.23 -1.09
CA HIS A 51 -4.19 -15.98 -0.85
C HIS A 51 -5.44 -15.21 -1.31
N ALA A 52 -5.54 -13.91 -1.00
CA ALA A 52 -6.68 -13.09 -1.40
C ALA A 52 -6.86 -13.00 -2.93
N PHE A 53 -5.77 -13.04 -3.70
CA PHE A 53 -5.79 -12.99 -5.17
C PHE A 53 -5.60 -14.36 -5.85
N TRP A 54 -5.69 -15.46 -5.10
CA TRP A 54 -5.51 -16.83 -5.63
C TRP A 54 -4.15 -17.05 -6.32
N ILE A 55 -3.13 -16.31 -5.90
CA ILE A 55 -1.76 -16.41 -6.40
C ILE A 55 -0.98 -17.38 -5.53
N ARG A 56 -0.23 -18.30 -6.16
CA ARG A 56 0.70 -19.17 -5.44
C ARG A 56 1.84 -18.34 -4.83
N CYS A 57 1.90 -18.28 -3.49
CA CYS A 57 3.04 -17.71 -2.80
C CYS A 57 4.23 -18.68 -2.82
N VAL A 58 5.41 -18.17 -3.12
CA VAL A 58 6.69 -18.90 -3.06
C VAL A 58 7.62 -18.25 -2.05
N GLU A 59 8.74 -18.91 -1.75
CA GLU A 59 9.75 -18.35 -0.84
C GLU A 59 10.28 -17.00 -1.38
N PRO A 60 10.55 -16.01 -0.51
CA PRO A 60 11.06 -14.72 -0.94
C PRO A 60 12.35 -14.83 -1.75
N GLN A 61 12.39 -14.12 -2.89
CA GLN A 61 13.57 -14.02 -3.74
C GLN A 61 14.02 -12.57 -3.82
N THR A 62 15.33 -12.36 -3.85
CA THR A 62 15.93 -11.03 -4.03
C THR A 62 16.24 -10.81 -5.50
N PHE A 63 15.50 -9.90 -6.13
CA PHE A 63 15.73 -9.45 -7.51
C PHE A 63 15.19 -8.02 -7.68
N SER A 64 15.59 -7.34 -8.75
CA SER A 64 15.04 -6.02 -9.08
C SER A 64 13.70 -6.16 -9.80
N LEU A 65 12.67 -5.54 -9.22
CA LEU A 65 11.37 -5.36 -9.88
C LEU A 65 11.50 -4.51 -11.13
N THR A 66 12.35 -3.47 -11.10
CA THR A 66 12.59 -2.62 -12.27
C THR A 66 13.11 -3.45 -13.46
N GLU A 67 14.06 -4.35 -13.22
CA GLU A 67 14.56 -5.24 -14.28
C GLU A 67 13.55 -6.31 -14.68
N ALA A 68 12.89 -6.95 -13.71
CA ALA A 68 11.92 -8.01 -13.99
C ALA A 68 10.68 -7.53 -14.77
N MET A 69 10.31 -6.25 -14.61
CA MET A 69 9.13 -5.67 -15.25
C MET A 69 9.44 -4.89 -16.54
N ARG A 70 10.71 -4.72 -16.90
CA ARG A 70 11.19 -3.91 -18.05
C ARG A 70 10.56 -4.31 -19.39
N ASP A 71 10.28 -5.59 -19.60
CA ASP A 71 9.78 -6.16 -20.86
C ASP A 71 8.27 -6.48 -20.83
N LYS A 72 7.54 -6.08 -19.76
CA LYS A 72 6.13 -6.48 -19.55
C LYS A 72 5.10 -5.54 -20.16
N HIS A 73 5.53 -4.53 -20.93
CA HIS A 73 4.62 -3.60 -21.60
C HIS A 73 3.64 -4.28 -22.55
N ALA A 74 4.13 -5.15 -23.44
CA ALA A 74 3.27 -5.87 -24.39
C ALA A 74 2.29 -6.83 -23.69
N VAL A 75 2.72 -7.43 -22.57
CA VAL A 75 1.85 -8.28 -21.73
C VAL A 75 0.70 -7.44 -21.14
N TRP A 76 1.03 -6.28 -20.57
CA TRP A 76 0.04 -5.36 -20.02
C TRP A 76 -0.94 -4.86 -21.07
N GLU A 77 -0.47 -4.47 -22.25
CA GLU A 77 -1.36 -4.06 -23.36
C GLU A 77 -2.30 -5.19 -23.81
N GLY A 78 -1.83 -6.43 -23.77
CA GLY A 78 -2.66 -7.61 -24.01
C GLY A 78 -3.79 -7.73 -22.99
N LEU A 79 -3.49 -7.53 -21.71
CA LEU A 79 -4.48 -7.53 -20.63
C LEU A 79 -5.49 -6.38 -20.79
N VAL A 80 -5.02 -5.17 -21.09
CA VAL A 80 -5.89 -4.01 -21.32
C VAL A 80 -6.90 -4.30 -22.42
N ARG A 81 -6.45 -4.82 -23.57
CA ARG A 81 -7.36 -5.17 -24.67
C ARG A 81 -8.27 -6.36 -24.34
N GLY A 82 -7.73 -7.38 -23.68
CA GLY A 82 -8.46 -8.62 -23.39
C GLY A 82 -9.55 -8.45 -22.33
N HIS A 83 -9.34 -7.58 -21.36
CA HIS A 83 -10.25 -7.35 -20.23
C HIS A 83 -11.03 -6.02 -20.34
N GLY A 84 -10.81 -5.23 -21.40
CA GLY A 84 -11.50 -3.94 -21.57
C GLY A 84 -11.10 -2.89 -20.54
N LEU A 85 -9.84 -2.91 -20.08
CA LEU A 85 -9.36 -2.00 -19.05
C LEU A 85 -9.19 -0.56 -19.57
N VAL A 86 -9.20 0.41 -18.66
CA VAL A 86 -8.83 1.80 -18.97
C VAL A 86 -7.40 1.82 -19.53
N PRO A 87 -7.13 2.49 -20.68
CA PRO A 87 -5.88 2.34 -21.42
C PRO A 87 -4.72 3.15 -20.83
N HIS A 88 -4.29 2.79 -19.62
CA HIS A 88 -3.08 3.31 -18.99
C HIS A 88 -1.86 2.48 -19.37
N SER A 89 -0.70 3.12 -19.53
CA SER A 89 0.57 2.40 -19.63
C SER A 89 0.95 1.77 -18.30
N LEU A 90 1.72 0.68 -18.34
CA LEU A 90 2.18 0.00 -17.12
C LEU A 90 2.99 0.95 -16.20
N GLN A 91 3.78 1.85 -16.80
CA GLN A 91 4.58 2.84 -16.07
C GLN A 91 3.74 3.96 -15.45
N ALA A 92 2.55 4.24 -15.98
CA ALA A 92 1.65 5.21 -15.39
C ALA A 92 0.99 4.66 -14.11
N LEU A 93 0.86 3.33 -14.01
CA LEU A 93 0.21 2.65 -12.87
C LEU A 93 1.20 2.21 -11.80
N ALA A 94 2.41 1.80 -12.18
CA ALA A 94 3.37 1.19 -11.26
C ALA A 94 4.75 1.85 -11.33
N ASN A 95 5.27 2.25 -10.17
CA ASN A 95 6.63 2.72 -9.99
C ASN A 95 7.51 1.60 -9.42
N TRP A 96 8.17 0.85 -10.29
CA TRP A 96 9.00 -0.30 -9.91
C TRP A 96 10.22 0.07 -9.08
N ALA A 97 10.84 1.23 -9.34
CA ALA A 97 11.96 1.72 -8.56
C ALA A 97 11.57 2.03 -7.10
N PHE A 98 10.34 2.52 -6.89
CA PHE A 98 9.78 2.68 -5.55
C PHE A 98 9.54 1.32 -4.86
N GLY A 99 9.08 0.31 -5.60
CA GLY A 99 8.97 -1.06 -5.11
C GLY A 99 10.33 -1.61 -4.66
N ASP A 100 11.35 -1.48 -5.52
CA ASP A 100 12.73 -1.86 -5.19
C ASP A 100 13.22 -1.15 -3.92
N PHE A 101 12.97 0.14 -3.77
CA PHE A 101 13.29 0.88 -2.55
C PHE A 101 12.58 0.30 -1.31
N ILE A 102 11.25 0.18 -1.34
CA ILE A 102 10.45 -0.24 -0.18
C ILE A 102 10.80 -1.65 0.31
N PHE A 103 11.07 -2.59 -0.60
CA PHE A 103 11.43 -3.96 -0.23
C PHE A 103 12.87 -4.10 0.25
N ASN A 104 13.77 -3.19 -0.11
CA ASN A 104 15.18 -3.20 0.32
C ASN A 104 15.47 -2.37 1.58
N VAL A 105 14.48 -1.67 2.16
CA VAL A 105 14.66 -1.12 3.52
C VAL A 105 14.83 -2.28 4.50
N GLU A 106 15.89 -2.26 5.31
CA GLU A 106 16.19 -3.31 6.30
C GLU A 106 15.95 -2.90 7.75
N SER A 107 15.95 -1.60 8.04
CA SER A 107 15.61 -1.05 9.35
C SER A 107 14.11 -1.10 9.61
N ASP A 108 13.72 -1.12 10.87
CA ASP A 108 12.32 -0.94 11.29
C ASP A 108 11.85 0.48 10.90
N ALA A 109 10.64 0.57 10.35
CA ALA A 109 10.01 1.81 9.90
C ALA A 109 8.56 1.82 10.41
N PHE A 110 8.39 2.20 11.68
CA PHE A 110 7.10 2.41 12.33
C PHE A 110 7.17 3.69 13.18
N PHE A 111 6.02 4.25 13.51
CA PHE A 111 5.93 5.59 14.08
C PHE A 111 5.10 5.61 15.36
N ASP A 112 5.47 6.48 16.31
CA ASP A 112 4.61 6.76 17.46
C ASP A 112 3.40 7.60 17.02
N VAL A 113 2.21 7.01 17.15
CA VAL A 113 0.92 7.62 16.82
C VAL A 113 0.11 8.05 18.04
N ASN A 114 0.66 7.88 19.25
CA ASN A 114 -0.06 8.16 20.50
C ASN A 114 -0.42 9.64 20.66
N LYS A 115 0.38 10.55 20.07
CA LYS A 115 0.06 11.99 20.10
C LYS A 115 -1.28 12.28 19.42
N ALA A 116 -1.51 11.77 18.21
CA ALA A 116 -2.77 11.98 17.50
C ALA A 116 -3.95 11.35 18.25
N ARG A 117 -3.77 10.15 18.83
CA ARG A 117 -4.78 9.51 19.69
C ARG A 117 -5.14 10.37 20.90
N ARG A 118 -4.16 10.94 21.60
CA ARG A 118 -4.41 11.85 22.74
C ARG A 118 -5.14 13.14 22.34
N PHE A 119 -5.03 13.56 21.08
CA PHE A 119 -5.76 14.70 20.51
C PHE A 119 -7.12 14.28 19.90
N GLY A 120 -7.54 13.04 20.10
CA GLY A 120 -8.87 12.54 19.72
C GLY A 120 -8.96 11.85 18.38
N PHE A 121 -7.85 11.64 17.65
CA PHE A 121 -7.87 10.90 16.39
C PHE A 121 -7.79 9.39 16.62
N HIS A 122 -8.94 8.71 16.56
CA HIS A 122 -9.06 7.28 16.85
C HIS A 122 -9.26 6.39 15.61
N GLU A 123 -9.19 6.95 14.40
CA GLU A 123 -9.40 6.22 13.14
C GLU A 123 -8.26 5.25 12.76
N MET A 124 -7.12 5.32 13.46
CA MET A 124 -5.93 4.47 13.23
C MET A 124 -6.09 3.09 13.90
N HIS A 125 -7.03 2.29 13.40
CA HIS A 125 -7.36 0.95 13.87
C HIS A 125 -7.59 -0.05 12.71
N LEU A 126 -6.98 0.21 11.55
CA LEU A 126 -7.19 -0.56 10.32
C LEU A 126 -6.18 -1.72 10.19
N ASP A 127 -6.61 -2.86 9.64
CA ASP A 127 -5.72 -3.94 9.20
C ASP A 127 -5.21 -3.61 7.79
N SER A 128 -3.89 -3.50 7.65
CA SER A 128 -3.25 -3.08 6.40
C SER A 128 -3.51 -4.05 5.25
N VAL A 129 -3.70 -5.36 5.51
CA VAL A 129 -3.96 -6.35 4.46
C VAL A 129 -5.40 -6.22 3.96
N GLU A 130 -6.37 -6.19 4.87
CA GLU A 130 -7.79 -6.05 4.53
C GLU A 130 -8.05 -4.81 3.69
N GLU A 131 -7.48 -3.67 4.09
CA GLU A 131 -7.63 -2.42 3.35
C GLU A 131 -6.90 -2.42 2.01
N THR A 132 -5.76 -3.13 1.91
CA THR A 132 -5.09 -3.33 0.61
C THR A 132 -5.96 -4.16 -0.33
N VAL A 133 -6.61 -5.23 0.18
CA VAL A 133 -7.53 -6.05 -0.62
C VAL A 133 -8.71 -5.20 -1.11
N LYS A 134 -9.35 -4.43 -0.22
CA LYS A 134 -10.44 -3.50 -0.59
C LYS A 134 -10.00 -2.48 -1.64
N LEU A 135 -8.78 -1.97 -1.56
CA LEU A 135 -8.23 -1.06 -2.57
C LEU A 135 -8.11 -1.74 -3.92
N MET A 136 -7.57 -2.97 -3.96
CA MET A 136 -7.43 -3.72 -5.21
C MET A 136 -8.79 -4.05 -5.82
N ASP A 137 -9.77 -4.49 -5.02
CA ASP A 137 -11.15 -4.72 -5.48
C ASP A 137 -11.77 -3.44 -6.09
N ARG A 138 -11.50 -2.28 -5.47
CA ARG A 138 -11.92 -0.99 -6.02
C ARG A 138 -11.24 -0.69 -7.35
N LEU A 139 -9.94 -0.97 -7.49
CA LEU A 139 -9.22 -0.78 -8.76
C LEU A 139 -9.75 -1.70 -9.86
N MET A 140 -10.15 -2.93 -9.53
CA MET A 140 -10.81 -3.85 -10.46
C MET A 140 -12.19 -3.32 -10.88
N THR A 141 -12.97 -2.81 -9.92
CA THR A 141 -14.29 -2.18 -10.19
C THR A 141 -14.16 -0.94 -11.09
N LEU A 142 -13.05 -0.23 -11.01
CA LEU A 142 -12.72 0.92 -11.86
C LEU A 142 -12.07 0.52 -13.19
N GLU A 143 -12.01 -0.77 -13.51
CA GLU A 143 -11.41 -1.30 -14.74
C GLU A 143 -9.94 -0.88 -14.92
N LEU A 144 -9.23 -0.61 -13.82
CA LEU A 144 -7.79 -0.31 -13.80
C LEU A 144 -6.94 -1.57 -13.65
N LEU A 145 -7.51 -2.63 -13.08
CA LEU A 145 -6.91 -3.96 -12.95
C LEU A 145 -7.89 -5.03 -13.46
N PRO A 146 -7.42 -6.17 -13.98
CA PRO A 146 -8.28 -7.32 -14.27
C PRO A 146 -8.94 -7.86 -13.00
N ALA A 147 -10.19 -8.31 -13.13
CA ALA A 147 -10.92 -9.07 -12.10
C ALA A 147 -10.45 -10.54 -12.04
#